data_AF-A0A3M8C9L3-F1
#
_entry.id   AF-A0A3M8C9L3-F1
#
_cell.length_a   1.000
_cell.length_b   1.000
_cell.length_c   1.000
_cell.angle_alpha   90.00
_cell.angle_beta   90.00
_cell.angle_gamma   90.00
#
_symmetry.space_group_name_H-M   'P 1'
#
loop_
_entity.id
_entity.type
_entity.pdbx_description
1 polymer ?
#
loop_
_entity_poly.entity_id
_entity_poly.type
_entity_poly.pdbx_seq_one_letter_code
_entity_poly.pdbx_strand_id
1 'polypeptide(L)'
;MSKEVRPKKKAPTDQWIYIGPNLSGGRLARHTVFRGSIPKYLDDLQKQPAFRDLLVPLERLSEAQSRVIQPGTAEYLAYQALSGKEKEHGN
;
A
#
# COMPACT_ATOMS: atom_id res chain seq x y z
N MET A 1 -3.96 20.35 -23.19
CA MET A 1 -3.97 20.63 -21.73
C MET A 1 -4.03 19.32 -20.96
N SER A 2 -2.95 18.92 -20.30
CA SER A 2 -2.94 17.76 -19.40
C SER A 2 -3.79 18.09 -18.17
N LYS A 3 -4.94 17.43 -18.04
CA LYS A 3 -5.82 17.59 -16.89
C LYS A 3 -5.18 16.81 -15.74
N GLU A 4 -4.32 17.47 -14.98
CA GLU A 4 -3.87 16.97 -13.68
C GLU A 4 -5.08 17.01 -12.74
N VAL A 5 -5.86 15.93 -12.75
CA VAL A 5 -6.96 15.70 -11.82
C VAL A 5 -6.35 15.54 -10.43
N ARG A 6 -6.14 16.65 -9.73
CA ARG A 6 -5.88 16.66 -8.30
C ARG A 6 -7.13 16.10 -7.63
N PRO A 7 -7.11 14.90 -7.01
CA PRO A 7 -8.31 14.40 -6.35
C PRO A 7 -8.58 15.33 -5.17
N LYS A 8 -9.73 16.00 -5.20
CA LYS A 8 -10.27 16.78 -4.09
C LYS A 8 -10.23 15.89 -2.85
N LYS A 9 -9.45 16.32 -1.85
CA LYS A 9 -9.33 15.70 -0.53
C LYS A 9 -10.73 15.66 0.11
N LYS A 10 -11.47 14.56 -0.08
CA LYS A 10 -12.67 14.28 0.70
C LYS A 10 -12.19 13.91 2.11
N ALA A 11 -12.99 14.25 3.13
CA ALA A 11 -12.64 13.94 4.52
C ALA A 11 -12.30 12.44 4.62
N PRO A 12 -11.19 12.08 5.29
CA PRO A 12 -10.72 10.70 5.31
C PRO A 12 -11.84 9.84 5.87
N THR A 13 -12.43 8.99 5.04
CA THR A 13 -13.07 7.81 5.59
C THR A 13 -11.96 7.07 6.32
N ASP A 14 -12.22 6.60 7.53
CA ASP A 14 -11.25 5.95 8.42
C ASP A 14 -10.85 4.55 7.90
N GLN A 15 -10.79 4.40 6.58
CA GLN A 15 -10.66 3.18 5.82
C GLN A 15 -9.43 3.28 4.93
N TRP A 16 -8.45 2.46 5.26
CA TRP A 16 -7.19 2.34 4.54
C TRP A 16 -7.15 0.99 3.85
N ILE A 17 -6.50 0.91 2.71
CA ILE A 17 -6.30 -0.35 1.99
C ILE A 17 -4.82 -0.55 1.67
N TYR A 18 -4.37 -1.77 1.87
CA TYR A 18 -3.04 -2.19 1.49
C TYR A 18 -3.01 -2.66 0.03
N ILE A 19 -2.16 -2.04 -0.79
CA ILE A 19 -2.02 -2.34 -2.22
C ILE A 19 -0.68 -3.01 -2.59
N GLY A 20 0.07 -3.48 -1.58
CA GLY A 20 1.34 -4.16 -1.78
C GLY A 20 1.25 -5.65 -2.13
N PRO A 21 2.40 -6.36 -2.14
CA PRO A 21 2.42 -7.81 -2.37
C PRO A 21 1.78 -8.58 -1.22
N ASN A 22 1.34 -9.82 -1.49
CA ASN A 22 0.96 -10.73 -0.42
C ASN A 22 2.19 -11.08 0.41
N LEU A 23 2.10 -10.89 1.73
CA LEU A 23 3.15 -11.27 2.64
C LEU A 23 3.01 -12.75 3.03
N SER A 24 4.15 -13.42 3.12
CA SER A 24 4.30 -14.85 3.38
C SER A 24 3.67 -15.27 4.71
N GLY A 25 3.33 -16.55 4.83
CA GLY A 25 2.73 -17.10 6.05
C GLY A 25 1.32 -16.54 6.37
N GLY A 26 0.64 -15.96 5.37
CA GLY A 26 -0.70 -15.40 5.56
C GLY A 26 -0.72 -14.12 6.40
N ARG A 27 0.43 -13.46 6.59
CA ARG A 27 0.58 -12.31 7.49
C ARG A 27 -0.23 -11.11 7.02
N LEU A 28 -0.26 -10.84 5.73
CA LEU A 28 -1.06 -9.77 5.14
C LEU A 28 -1.35 -10.04 3.66
N ALA A 29 -2.63 -10.04 3.30
CA ALA A 29 -3.06 -10.17 1.92
C ALA A 29 -3.14 -8.81 1.23
N ARG A 30 -2.86 -8.78 -0.07
CA ARG A 30 -3.13 -7.64 -0.94
C ARG A 30 -4.63 -7.29 -0.89
N HIS A 31 -4.94 -6.01 -0.98
CA HIS A 31 -6.29 -5.45 -0.88
C HIS A 31 -6.95 -5.67 0.50
N THR A 32 -6.16 -5.88 1.55
CA THR A 32 -6.67 -5.86 2.93
C THR A 32 -7.12 -4.44 3.28
N VAL A 33 -8.37 -4.31 3.71
CA VAL A 33 -8.96 -3.04 4.16
C VAL A 33 -8.90 -2.97 5.69
N PHE A 34 -8.26 -1.93 6.21
CA PHE A 34 -8.26 -1.56 7.62
C PHE A 34 -9.32 -0.50 7.86
N ARG A 35 -10.14 -0.68 8.89
CA ARG A 35 -11.15 0.30 9.34
C ARG A 35 -10.79 0.69 10.76
N GLY A 36 -10.61 1.97 11.06
CA GLY A 36 -10.03 2.34 12.34
C GLY A 36 -8.50 2.33 12.28
N SER A 37 -7.94 1.41 13.06
CA SER A 37 -6.50 1.25 13.25
C SER A 37 -5.93 0.03 12.53
N ILE A 38 -4.64 0.09 12.23
CA ILE A 38 -3.87 -1.07 11.76
C ILE A 38 -3.56 -1.98 12.98
N PRO A 39 -3.77 -3.30 12.87
CA PRO A 39 -3.46 -4.24 13.95
C PRO A 39 -2.00 -4.20 14.44
N LYS A 40 -1.79 -4.43 15.74
CA LYS A 40 -0.46 -4.43 16.38
C LYS A 40 0.53 -5.45 15.79
N TYR A 41 0.06 -6.58 15.28
CA TYR A 41 0.95 -7.59 14.69
C TYR A 41 1.63 -7.11 13.38
N LEU A 42 1.18 -5.98 12.83
CA LEU A 42 1.76 -5.29 11.68
C LEU A 42 2.61 -4.07 12.09
N ASP A 43 2.86 -3.83 13.39
CA ASP A 43 3.64 -2.68 13.88
C ASP A 43 5.05 -2.63 13.26
N ASP A 44 5.68 -3.79 13.09
CA ASP A 44 6.99 -3.90 12.43
C ASP A 44 6.94 -3.53 10.93
N LEU A 45 5.80 -3.72 10.27
CA LEU A 45 5.60 -3.22 8.91
C LEU A 45 5.31 -1.72 8.91
N GLN A 46 4.58 -1.19 9.90
CA GLN A 46 4.33 0.24 10.02
C GLN A 46 5.60 1.08 10.19
N LYS A 47 6.68 0.48 10.71
CA LYS A 47 8.01 1.08 10.78
C LYS A 47 8.71 1.16 9.42
N GLN A 48 8.27 0.38 8.44
CA GLN A 48 8.86 0.34 7.10
C GLN A 48 8.22 1.42 6.21
N PRO A 49 9.01 2.33 5.61
CA PRO A 49 8.47 3.36 4.73
C PRO A 49 7.71 2.77 3.54
N ALA A 50 8.24 1.68 2.94
CA ALA A 50 7.59 0.99 1.83
C ALA A 50 6.17 0.48 2.17
N PHE A 51 5.92 0.03 3.40
CA PHE A 51 4.58 -0.39 3.80
C PHE A 51 3.61 0.79 3.90
N ARG A 52 4.08 1.92 4.44
CA ARG A 52 3.28 3.14 4.57
C ARG A 52 2.90 3.71 3.21
N ASP A 53 3.81 3.65 2.24
CA ASP A 53 3.56 4.10 0.86
C ASP A 53 2.56 3.20 0.11
N LEU A 54 2.41 1.94 0.53
CA LEU A 54 1.42 1.00 0.01
C LEU A 54 0.12 0.99 0.82
N LEU A 55 0.02 1.79 1.87
CA LEU A 55 -1.20 1.98 2.65
C LEU A 55 -1.90 3.25 2.18
N VAL A 56 -2.93 3.09 1.36
CA VAL A 56 -3.62 4.22 0.74
C VAL A 56 -5.04 4.34 1.27
N PRO A 57 -5.62 5.56 1.30
CA PRO A 57 -7.04 5.72 1.56
C PRO A 57 -7.86 4.92 0.55
N LEU A 58 -8.91 4.22 1.00
CA LEU A 58 -9.74 3.39 0.13
C LEU A 58 -10.33 4.19 -1.05
N GLU A 59 -10.64 5.47 -0.84
CA GLU A 59 -11.12 6.39 -1.89
C GLU A 59 -10.12 6.60 -3.03
N ARG A 60 -8.82 6.38 -2.79
CA ARG A 60 -7.75 6.51 -3.78
C ARG A 60 -7.29 5.17 -4.35
N LEU A 61 -7.96 4.07 -4.01
CA LEU A 61 -7.57 2.72 -4.44
C LEU A 61 -7.36 2.64 -5.96
N SER A 62 -8.28 3.17 -6.75
CA SER A 62 -8.21 3.09 -8.21
C SER A 62 -6.97 3.81 -8.76
N GLU A 63 -6.66 5.00 -8.27
CA GLU A 63 -5.46 5.75 -8.66
C GLU A 63 -4.18 5.02 -8.21
N ALA A 64 -4.16 4.59 -6.96
CA ALA A 64 -3.01 3.90 -6.38
C ALA A 64 -2.73 2.56 -7.06
N GLN A 65 -3.77 1.84 -7.52
CA GLN A 65 -3.62 0.62 -8.33
C GLN A 65 -2.96 0.89 -9.68
N SER A 66 -3.24 2.02 -10.32
CA SER A 66 -2.51 2.40 -11.53
C SER A 66 -1.07 2.79 -11.23
N ARG A 67 -0.83 3.49 -10.11
CA ARG A 67 0.52 3.91 -9.72
C ARG A 67 1.41 2.73 -9.34
N VAL A 68 0.91 1.76 -8.58
CA VAL A 68 1.71 0.62 -8.08
C VAL A 68 2.25 -0.28 -9.19
N ILE A 69 1.61 -0.29 -10.36
CA ILE A 69 2.07 -1.02 -11.55
C ILE A 69 2.87 -0.15 -12.52
N GLN A 70 2.87 1.17 -12.34
CA GLN A 70 3.55 2.12 -13.20
C GLN A 70 5.00 2.30 -12.73
N PRO A 71 6.02 1.91 -13.53
CA PRO A 71 7.42 2.09 -13.15
C PRO A 71 7.75 3.57 -12.93
N GLY A 72 8.55 3.84 -11.90
CA GLY A 72 8.98 5.19 -11.54
C GLY A 72 8.05 5.95 -10.57
N THR A 73 6.93 5.36 -10.16
CA THR A 73 6.12 5.88 -9.05
C THR A 73 6.68 5.44 -7.69
N ALA A 74 6.30 6.15 -6.63
CA ALA A 74 6.66 5.77 -5.26
C ALA A 74 6.04 4.42 -4.87
N GLU A 75 4.78 4.20 -5.24
CA GLU A 75 4.06 2.96 -4.96
C GLU A 75 4.70 1.75 -5.64
N TYR A 76 5.18 1.92 -6.88
CA TYR A 76 5.90 0.85 -7.59
C TYR A 76 7.20 0.48 -6.88
N LEU A 77 8.00 1.47 -6.49
CA LEU A 77 9.26 1.25 -5.77
C LEU A 77 9.01 0.59 -4.41
N ALA A 78 7.98 1.05 -3.69
CA ALA A 78 7.57 0.47 -2.41
C ALA A 78 7.10 -0.98 -2.56
N TYR A 79 6.31 -1.28 -3.60
CA TYR A 79 5.87 -2.64 -3.93
C TYR A 79 7.06 -3.56 -4.19
N GLN A 80 8.03 -3.10 -4.98
CA GLN A 80 9.24 -3.87 -5.27
C GLN A 80 10.10 -4.08 -4.03
N ALA A 81 10.26 -3.06 -3.19
CA ALA A 81 11.02 -3.16 -1.96
C ALA A 81 10.43 -4.23 -1.03
N LEU A 82 9.11 -4.22 -0.81
CA LEU A 82 8.43 -5.24 0.00
C LEU A 82 8.44 -6.61 -0.67
N SER A 83 8.23 -6.67 -1.99
CA SER A 83 8.24 -7.95 -2.72
C SER A 83 9.62 -8.59 -2.75
N GLY A 84 10.70 -7.80 -2.79
CA GLY A 84 12.07 -8.28 -2.72
C GLY A 84 12.40 -8.84 -1.34
N LYS A 85 12.05 -8.11 -0.28
CA LYS A 85 12.26 -8.52 1.12
C LYS A 85 11.57 -9.84 1.46
N GLU A 86 10.36 -10.06 0.95
CA GLU A 86 9.64 -11.31 1.14
C GLU A 86 10.35 -12.52 0.50
N LYS A 87 11.10 -12.31 -0.57
CA LYS A 87 11.86 -13.40 -1.21
C LYS A 87 13.14 -13.78 -0.45
N GLU A 88 13.67 -12.87 0.36
CA GLU A 88 14.90 -13.11 1.12
C GLU A 88 14.67 -13.96 2.39
N HIS A 89 13.43 -14.04 2.87
CA HIS A 89 13.06 -14.80 4.08
C HIS A 89 12.39 -16.16 3.79
N GLY A 90 12.27 -16.54 2.52
CA GLY A 90 11.79 -17.83 2.08
C GLY A 90 12.93 -18.78 1.69
N ASN A 91 13.70 -19.25 2.68
CA ASN A 91 14.59 -20.41 2.53
C ASN A 91 14.58 -21.27 3.80
#